data_AF-A0A2C9X4I7-F1
#
_entry.id   AF-A0A2C9X4I7-F1
#
_cell.length_a   1.000
_cell.length_b   1.000
_cell.length_c   1.000
_cell.angle_alpha   90.00
_cell.angle_beta   90.00
_cell.angle_gamma   90.00
#
_symmetry.space_group_name_H-M   'P 1'
#
loop_
_entity.id
_entity.type
_entity.pdbx_description
1 polymer ?
#
loop_
_entity_poly.entity_id
_entity_poly.type
_entity_poly.pdbx_seq_one_letter_code
_entity_poly.pdbx_strand_id
1 'polypeptide(L)'
;MTENEWFKSATKAYIYEAKSKEVPDTEVDIYPRLKGKNRSEYRNFILPLLNLTSNNVFVVTNMSTITFGLYERYIDEALKKTPDMYAEKIKEFESTIQHYGDLWADYYDTWYRIVDDQVKSRLYTIDIPIWDGYWIIDKTQSGYYKNRWVGQYDTSVPAMIEFFGAIGKWYAPNGVGAYANGNLVHFVVDAVVSDYGSSVLTHEMTHNFDGRIYLNGYGRRTGQGAENFADGLLQSPSNKNATNYGLNLIFNWDKNSLR
;
A
#
# COMPACT_ATOMS: atom_id res chain seq x y z
N MET A 1 -11.52 24.89 -7.78
CA MET A 1 -10.95 23.98 -6.76
C MET A 1 -12.03 23.02 -6.32
N THR A 2 -11.86 21.73 -6.55
CA THR A 2 -12.77 20.67 -6.09
C THR A 2 -12.57 20.39 -4.60
N GLU A 3 -13.49 19.67 -3.95
CA GLU A 3 -13.32 19.25 -2.55
C GLU A 3 -12.05 18.40 -2.36
N ASN A 4 -11.73 17.55 -3.34
CA ASN A 4 -10.54 16.71 -3.30
C ASN A 4 -9.25 17.52 -3.43
N GLU A 5 -9.21 18.49 -4.35
CA GLU A 5 -8.08 19.42 -4.49
C GLU A 5 -7.86 20.23 -3.20
N TRP A 6 -8.95 20.70 -2.57
CA TRP A 6 -8.88 21.38 -1.28
C TRP A 6 -8.31 20.45 -0.21
N PHE A 7 -8.81 19.23 -0.07
CA PHE A 7 -8.36 18.28 0.94
C PHE A 7 -6.86 17.98 0.80
N LYS A 8 -6.40 17.69 -0.43
CA LYS A 8 -4.97 17.46 -0.73
C LYS A 8 -4.10 18.68 -0.42
N SER A 9 -4.62 19.89 -0.59
CA SER A 9 -3.90 21.13 -0.22
C SER A 9 -3.89 21.41 1.28
N ALA A 10 -4.89 20.91 2.01
CA ALA A 10 -5.08 21.16 3.44
C ALA A 10 -4.30 20.18 4.31
N THR A 11 -4.25 18.91 3.91
CA THR A 11 -3.46 17.87 4.60
C THR A 11 -1.96 18.05 4.37
N LYS A 12 -1.14 17.54 5.31
CA LYS A 12 0.31 17.40 5.14
C LYS A 12 0.73 16.04 4.61
N ALA A 13 -0.19 15.08 4.50
CA ALA A 13 0.11 13.79 3.89
C ALA A 13 0.45 13.95 2.41
N TYR A 14 1.43 13.21 1.92
CA TYR A 14 1.65 13.05 0.49
C TYR A 14 0.60 12.11 -0.09
N ILE A 15 -0.13 12.55 -1.12
CA ILE A 15 -1.24 11.79 -1.69
C ILE A 15 -1.01 11.61 -3.19
N TYR A 16 -0.89 10.34 -3.58
CA TYR A 16 -0.80 9.94 -4.98
C TYR A 16 -2.04 9.13 -5.38
N GLU A 17 -2.73 9.61 -6.41
CA GLU A 17 -3.98 9.02 -6.92
C GLU A 17 -3.72 8.41 -8.30
N ALA A 18 -3.39 7.12 -8.32
CA ALA A 18 -3.06 6.38 -9.53
C ALA A 18 -4.35 6.01 -10.29
N LYS A 19 -4.56 6.64 -11.44
CA LYS A 19 -5.75 6.43 -12.29
C LYS A 19 -5.62 5.11 -13.06
N SER A 20 -6.71 4.37 -13.14
CA SER A 20 -6.83 3.18 -13.98
C SER A 20 -6.89 3.58 -15.46
N LYS A 21 -6.24 2.81 -16.32
CA LYS A 21 -6.30 2.96 -17.79
C LYS A 21 -7.53 2.26 -18.37
N GLU A 22 -8.00 1.20 -17.72
CA GLU A 22 -9.16 0.41 -18.18
C GLU A 22 -10.51 0.96 -17.66
N VAL A 23 -10.49 1.64 -16.51
CA VAL A 23 -11.67 2.25 -15.87
C VAL A 23 -11.35 3.70 -15.47
N PRO A 24 -11.10 4.60 -16.43
CA PRO A 24 -10.62 5.97 -16.16
C PRO A 24 -11.58 6.81 -15.31
N ASP A 25 -12.88 6.52 -15.38
CA ASP A 25 -13.93 7.21 -14.63
C ASP A 25 -14.12 6.67 -13.20
N THR A 26 -13.33 5.66 -12.79
CA THR A 26 -13.43 5.14 -11.42
C THR A 26 -12.94 6.16 -10.40
N GLU A 27 -13.64 6.22 -9.28
CA GLU A 27 -13.33 7.13 -8.18
C GLU A 27 -12.06 6.64 -7.44
N VAL A 28 -10.92 7.23 -7.77
CA VAL A 28 -9.66 7.04 -7.02
C VAL A 28 -9.34 8.21 -6.10
N ASP A 29 -10.12 9.29 -6.17
CA ASP A 29 -9.83 10.49 -5.41
C ASP A 29 -9.97 10.20 -3.91
N ILE A 30 -9.00 10.67 -3.13
CA ILE A 30 -8.91 10.33 -1.71
C ILE A 30 -10.13 10.84 -0.93
N TYR A 31 -10.52 12.10 -1.11
CA TYR A 31 -11.52 12.72 -0.26
C TYR A 31 -12.91 12.11 -0.45
N PRO A 32 -13.40 11.88 -1.68
CA PRO A 32 -14.63 11.10 -1.90
C PRO A 32 -14.63 9.73 -1.25
N ARG A 33 -13.51 8.99 -1.28
CA ARG A 33 -13.38 7.68 -0.62
C ARG A 33 -13.44 7.81 0.89
N LEU A 34 -12.79 8.82 1.47
CA LEU A 34 -12.82 9.09 2.91
C LEU A 34 -14.20 9.48 3.43
N LYS A 35 -15.12 9.97 2.59
CA LYS A 35 -16.55 10.16 2.96
C LYS A 35 -17.27 8.82 3.26
N GLY A 36 -16.58 7.70 3.06
CA GLY A 36 -17.00 6.37 3.47
C GLY A 36 -18.00 5.72 2.52
N LYS A 37 -17.83 5.96 1.21
CA LYS A 37 -18.66 5.36 0.14
C LYS A 37 -18.56 3.84 0.15
N ASN A 38 -17.34 3.32 0.15
CA ASN A 38 -17.08 1.87 0.16
C ASN A 38 -16.88 1.34 1.58
N ARG A 39 -16.38 2.19 2.51
CA ARG A 39 -16.02 1.81 3.88
C ARG A 39 -16.31 2.91 4.89
N SER A 40 -17.27 2.67 5.77
CA SER A 40 -17.69 3.66 6.77
C SER A 40 -16.55 4.11 7.69
N GLU A 41 -15.58 3.23 7.98
CA GLU A 41 -14.46 3.51 8.87
C GLU A 41 -13.53 4.61 8.35
N TYR A 42 -13.50 4.87 7.04
CA TYR A 42 -12.61 5.88 6.46
C TYR A 42 -12.98 7.31 6.86
N ARG A 43 -14.22 7.54 7.29
CA ARG A 43 -14.66 8.85 7.81
C ARG A 43 -13.81 9.29 9.01
N ASN A 44 -13.36 8.32 9.81
CA ASN A 44 -12.55 8.57 11.00
C ASN A 44 -11.12 9.03 10.65
N PHE A 45 -10.71 8.95 9.39
CA PHE A 45 -9.34 9.29 8.97
C PHE A 45 -9.22 10.75 8.52
N ILE A 46 -10.33 11.41 8.19
CA ILE A 46 -10.35 12.78 7.66
C ILE A 46 -9.69 13.75 8.64
N LEU A 47 -10.16 13.79 9.89
CA LEU A 47 -9.63 14.73 10.88
C LEU A 47 -8.16 14.44 11.23
N PRO A 48 -7.74 13.19 11.50
CA PRO A 48 -6.32 12.87 11.68
C PRO A 48 -5.42 13.32 10.51
N LEU A 49 -5.83 13.07 9.26
CA LEU A 49 -5.04 13.51 8.09
C LEU A 49 -4.96 15.04 7.99
N LEU A 50 -6.06 15.76 8.25
CA LEU A 50 -6.07 17.22 8.22
C LEU A 50 -5.25 17.87 9.35
N ASN A 51 -5.01 17.14 10.44
CA ASN A 51 -4.27 17.65 11.60
C ASN A 51 -2.81 17.19 11.67
N LEU A 52 -2.29 16.56 10.60
CA LEU A 52 -0.87 16.22 10.52
C LEU A 52 -0.01 17.49 10.64
N THR A 53 0.99 17.44 11.49
CA THR A 53 1.92 18.58 11.70
C THR A 53 3.08 18.57 10.70
N SER A 54 3.30 17.43 10.04
CA SER A 54 4.46 17.18 9.18
C SER A 54 4.14 16.20 8.03
N ASN A 55 4.91 16.27 6.94
CA ASN A 55 4.80 15.36 5.81
C ASN A 55 5.54 14.05 6.09
N ASN A 56 4.93 13.19 6.93
CA ASN A 56 5.48 11.89 7.30
C ASN A 56 4.51 10.73 7.01
N VAL A 57 3.36 11.00 6.38
CA VAL A 57 2.36 10.01 5.97
C VAL A 57 2.21 10.08 4.46
N PHE A 58 2.25 8.93 3.78
CA PHE A 58 1.80 8.84 2.39
C PHE A 58 0.49 8.07 2.28
N VAL A 59 -0.28 8.43 1.27
CA VAL A 59 -1.47 7.72 0.83
C VAL A 59 -1.37 7.46 -0.67
N VAL A 60 -1.52 6.21 -1.07
CA VAL A 60 -1.66 5.84 -2.49
C VAL A 60 -3.04 5.26 -2.71
N THR A 61 -3.82 5.86 -3.59
CA THR A 61 -5.11 5.32 -4.02
C THR A 61 -5.01 4.83 -5.46
N ASN A 62 -5.65 3.71 -5.73
CA ASN A 62 -5.96 3.26 -7.09
C ASN A 62 -7.39 2.72 -7.11
N MET A 63 -7.79 2.08 -8.21
CA MET A 63 -9.16 1.58 -8.35
C MET A 63 -9.55 0.58 -7.24
N SER A 64 -8.62 -0.24 -6.75
CA SER A 64 -8.93 -1.36 -5.84
C SER A 64 -8.49 -1.13 -4.40
N THR A 65 -7.51 -0.27 -4.16
CA THR A 65 -6.85 -0.16 -2.85
C THR A 65 -6.64 1.27 -2.39
N ILE A 66 -6.48 1.42 -1.07
CA ILE A 66 -5.91 2.61 -0.44
C ILE A 66 -4.77 2.17 0.48
N THR A 67 -3.56 2.55 0.13
CA THR A 67 -2.35 2.22 0.87
C THR A 67 -1.97 3.40 1.76
N PHE A 68 -1.78 3.13 3.05
CA PHE A 68 -1.27 4.10 4.01
C PHE A 68 0.09 3.64 4.53
N GLY A 69 1.06 4.54 4.55
CA GLY A 69 2.35 4.28 5.18
C GLY A 69 3.01 5.54 5.70
N LEU A 70 4.18 5.37 6.33
CA LEU A 70 4.95 6.45 6.93
C LEU A 70 6.36 6.51 6.35
N TYR A 71 6.94 7.70 6.36
CA TYR A 71 8.21 7.97 5.66
C TYR A 71 9.39 7.28 6.32
N GLU A 72 9.38 7.18 7.65
CA GLU A 72 10.46 6.57 8.44
C GLU A 72 10.65 5.07 8.13
N ARG A 73 9.67 4.45 7.47
CA ARG A 73 9.79 3.10 6.93
C ARG A 73 10.86 3.00 5.83
N TYR A 74 11.11 4.10 5.11
CA TYR A 74 11.97 4.16 3.93
C TYR A 74 13.11 5.18 4.06
N ILE A 75 12.95 6.16 4.96
CA ILE A 75 13.93 7.22 5.21
C ILE A 75 14.40 7.07 6.66
N ASP A 76 15.72 7.00 6.86
CA ASP A 76 16.32 6.89 8.19
C ASP A 76 15.88 8.04 9.11
N GLU A 77 15.32 7.69 10.26
CA GLU A 77 14.79 8.64 11.24
C GLU A 77 15.86 9.68 11.66
N ALA A 78 17.12 9.27 11.74
CA ALA A 78 18.22 10.14 12.13
C ALA A 78 18.41 11.34 11.17
N LEU A 79 17.99 11.23 9.90
CA LEU A 79 18.11 12.30 8.90
C LEU A 79 17.22 13.50 9.20
N LYS A 80 16.20 13.39 10.07
CA LYS A 80 15.42 14.55 10.53
C LYS A 80 16.28 15.62 11.22
N LYS A 81 17.47 15.26 11.71
CA LYS A 81 18.46 16.19 12.28
C LYS A 81 19.20 17.03 11.22
N THR A 82 19.07 16.66 9.95
CA THR A 82 19.68 17.32 8.79
C THR A 82 18.59 17.66 7.76
N PRO A 83 17.83 18.76 7.95
CA PRO A 83 16.60 19.03 7.21
C PRO A 83 16.76 19.06 5.69
N ASP A 84 17.85 19.60 5.17
CA ASP A 84 18.08 19.70 3.72
C ASP A 84 18.23 18.30 3.08
N MET A 85 19.01 17.42 3.71
CA MET A 85 19.18 16.03 3.27
C MET A 85 17.87 15.24 3.41
N TYR A 86 17.12 15.48 4.47
CA TYR A 86 15.81 14.85 4.66
C TYR A 86 14.83 15.25 3.56
N ALA A 87 14.79 16.54 3.21
CA ALA A 87 13.94 17.05 2.13
C ALA A 87 14.31 16.47 0.75
N GLU A 88 15.60 16.23 0.48
CA GLU A 88 16.03 15.52 -0.73
C GLU A 88 15.53 14.08 -0.76
N LYS A 89 15.69 13.34 0.35
CA LYS A 89 15.20 11.96 0.47
C LYS A 89 13.69 11.84 0.38
N ILE A 90 12.95 12.83 0.87
CA ILE A 90 11.50 12.93 0.67
C ILE A 90 11.17 12.97 -0.82
N LYS A 91 11.83 13.85 -1.60
CA LYS A 91 11.54 13.99 -3.04
C LYS A 91 11.87 12.71 -3.81
N GLU A 92 13.00 12.07 -3.49
CA GLU A 92 13.36 10.77 -4.06
C GLU A 92 12.26 9.74 -3.75
N PHE A 93 11.86 9.64 -2.48
CA PHE A 93 10.87 8.67 -2.04
C PHE A 93 9.47 8.93 -2.63
N GLU A 94 9.05 10.18 -2.77
CA GLU A 94 7.79 10.55 -3.43
C GLU A 94 7.79 10.16 -4.91
N SER A 95 8.95 10.25 -5.59
CA SER A 95 9.10 9.72 -6.95
C SER A 95 8.99 8.19 -6.99
N THR A 96 9.53 7.50 -5.97
CA THR A 96 9.41 6.05 -5.82
C THR A 96 7.96 5.63 -5.54
N ILE A 97 7.23 6.38 -4.70
CA ILE A 97 5.79 6.16 -4.45
C ILE A 97 4.99 6.26 -5.73
N GLN A 98 5.23 7.30 -6.54
CA GLN A 98 4.54 7.47 -7.83
C GLN A 98 4.79 6.26 -8.73
N HIS A 99 6.06 5.85 -8.86
CA HIS A 99 6.43 4.69 -9.67
C HIS A 99 5.69 3.42 -9.26
N TYR A 100 5.74 3.04 -7.97
CA TYR A 100 5.06 1.84 -7.51
C TYR A 100 3.53 1.99 -7.53
N GLY A 101 3.00 3.19 -7.28
CA GLY A 101 1.57 3.48 -7.40
C GLY A 101 1.03 3.23 -8.81
N ASP A 102 1.79 3.63 -9.84
CA ASP A 102 1.49 3.33 -11.24
C ASP A 102 1.52 1.81 -11.51
N LEU A 103 2.55 1.10 -11.02
CA LEU A 103 2.63 -0.37 -11.16
C LEU A 103 1.45 -1.07 -10.49
N TRP A 104 1.02 -0.60 -9.33
CA TRP A 104 -0.13 -1.16 -8.61
C TRP A 104 -1.45 -0.90 -9.37
N ALA A 105 -1.62 0.26 -9.99
CA ALA A 105 -2.78 0.53 -10.84
C ALA A 105 -2.78 -0.39 -12.08
N ASP A 106 -1.63 -0.54 -12.74
CA ASP A 106 -1.45 -1.41 -13.91
C ASP A 106 -1.70 -2.90 -13.59
N TYR A 107 -1.36 -3.33 -12.38
CA TYR A 107 -1.69 -4.67 -11.88
C TYR A 107 -3.21 -4.90 -11.85
N TYR A 108 -3.96 -3.92 -11.35
CA TYR A 108 -5.42 -4.02 -11.30
C TYR A 108 -6.07 -3.89 -12.68
N ASP A 109 -5.52 -3.06 -13.57
CA ASP A 109 -5.94 -2.99 -14.99
C ASP A 109 -5.71 -4.34 -15.70
N THR A 110 -4.61 -5.03 -15.40
CA THR A 110 -4.36 -6.37 -15.91
C THR A 110 -5.42 -7.36 -15.44
N TRP A 111 -5.78 -7.34 -14.15
CA TRP A 111 -6.88 -8.16 -13.64
C TRP A 111 -8.23 -7.78 -14.24
N TYR A 112 -8.51 -6.50 -14.45
CA TYR A 112 -9.74 -6.04 -15.09
C TYR A 112 -9.91 -6.63 -16.49
N ARG A 113 -8.82 -6.81 -17.24
CA ARG A 113 -8.85 -7.45 -18.57
C ARG A 113 -9.06 -8.97 -18.53
N ILE A 114 -8.68 -9.63 -17.42
CA ILE A 114 -8.71 -11.09 -17.27
C ILE A 114 -10.05 -11.58 -16.72
N VAL A 115 -10.59 -10.92 -15.70
CA VAL A 115 -11.77 -11.43 -14.98
C VAL A 115 -13.06 -11.24 -15.76
N ASP A 116 -14.06 -12.08 -15.46
CA ASP A 116 -15.36 -12.01 -16.12
C ASP A 116 -16.10 -10.69 -15.82
N ASP A 117 -16.92 -10.23 -16.77
CA ASP A 117 -17.72 -9.00 -16.64
C ASP A 117 -18.58 -8.97 -15.36
N GLN A 118 -19.07 -10.13 -14.91
CA GLN A 118 -19.88 -10.27 -13.70
C GLN A 118 -19.14 -9.89 -12.40
N VAL A 119 -17.80 -9.91 -12.37
CA VAL A 119 -17.01 -9.56 -11.18
C VAL A 119 -16.15 -8.32 -11.37
N LYS A 120 -16.02 -7.77 -12.58
CA LYS A 120 -15.21 -6.56 -12.86
C LYS A 120 -15.53 -5.41 -11.92
N SER A 121 -16.82 -5.16 -11.66
CA SER A 121 -17.24 -4.07 -10.78
C SER A 121 -16.75 -4.20 -9.34
N ARG A 122 -16.46 -5.43 -8.89
CA ARG A 122 -15.95 -5.69 -7.54
C ARG A 122 -14.52 -5.21 -7.36
N LEU A 123 -13.71 -5.17 -8.43
CA LEU A 123 -12.34 -4.64 -8.37
C LEU A 123 -12.33 -3.20 -7.85
N TYR A 124 -13.29 -2.37 -8.26
CA TYR A 124 -13.33 -0.96 -7.90
C TYR A 124 -14.41 -0.56 -6.88
N THR A 125 -15.02 -1.53 -6.20
CA THR A 125 -16.05 -1.27 -5.17
C THR A 125 -15.75 -1.89 -3.80
N ILE A 126 -14.94 -2.97 -3.73
CA ILE A 126 -14.59 -3.62 -2.46
C ILE A 126 -13.62 -2.80 -1.62
N ASP A 127 -12.70 -2.13 -2.31
CA ASP A 127 -11.83 -1.12 -1.74
C ASP A 127 -10.96 -1.60 -0.57
N ILE A 128 -9.83 -2.25 -0.83
CA ILE A 128 -8.99 -2.89 0.21
C ILE A 128 -7.99 -1.88 0.80
N PRO A 129 -8.04 -1.61 2.13
CA PRO A 129 -7.01 -0.84 2.78
C PRO A 129 -5.75 -1.69 2.95
N ILE A 130 -4.61 -1.10 2.62
CA ILE A 130 -3.28 -1.65 2.84
C ILE A 130 -2.59 -0.77 3.88
N TRP A 131 -2.16 -1.37 4.97
CA TRP A 131 -1.41 -0.71 6.02
C TRP A 131 0.05 -1.13 5.92
N ASP A 132 0.94 -0.20 5.64
CA ASP A 132 2.38 -0.44 5.67
C ASP A 132 2.87 -0.71 7.11
N GLY A 133 4.12 -1.17 7.22
CA GLY A 133 4.71 -1.61 8.47
C GLY A 133 5.32 -0.50 9.32
N TYR A 134 5.43 -0.79 10.63
CA TYR A 134 6.00 0.12 11.63
C TYR A 134 7.43 -0.23 12.01
N TRP A 135 8.09 -1.09 11.24
CA TRP A 135 9.50 -1.46 11.41
C TRP A 135 10.42 -0.44 10.71
N ILE A 136 10.58 0.73 11.30
CA ILE A 136 11.24 1.86 10.65
C ILE A 136 12.76 1.72 10.62
N ILE A 137 13.39 2.44 9.69
CA ILE A 137 14.85 2.55 9.63
C ILE A 137 15.31 3.47 10.75
N ASP A 138 16.17 2.95 11.60
CA ASP A 138 16.88 3.72 12.63
C ASP A 138 18.33 3.21 12.70
N LYS A 139 19.22 3.91 11.99
CA LYS A 139 20.63 3.52 11.90
C LYS A 139 21.40 3.65 13.21
N THR A 140 20.80 4.24 14.24
CA THR A 140 21.39 4.32 15.58
C THR A 140 21.23 3.02 16.35
N GLN A 141 20.31 2.15 15.94
CA GLN A 141 20.11 0.85 16.57
C GLN A 141 21.29 -0.10 16.33
N SER A 142 21.58 -0.90 17.35
CA SER A 142 22.50 -2.03 17.22
C SER A 142 21.81 -3.21 16.51
N GLY A 143 22.57 -3.98 15.73
CA GLY A 143 22.08 -5.17 15.05
C GLY A 143 22.22 -5.10 13.53
N TYR A 144 21.92 -6.21 12.87
CA TYR A 144 22.14 -6.35 11.43
C TYR A 144 21.24 -5.42 10.61
N TYR A 145 19.95 -5.39 10.92
CA TYR A 145 18.96 -4.64 10.13
C TYR A 145 19.02 -3.13 10.38
N LYS A 146 19.39 -2.70 11.59
CA LYS A 146 19.34 -1.28 12.02
C LYS A 146 17.96 -0.64 11.86
N ASN A 147 16.97 -1.33 12.40
CA ASN A 147 15.58 -0.92 12.41
C ASN A 147 15.03 -1.05 13.83
N ARG A 148 13.92 -0.35 14.11
CA ARG A 148 13.15 -0.52 15.34
C ARG A 148 11.66 -0.55 15.03
N TRP A 149 10.90 -1.23 15.88
CA TRP A 149 9.44 -1.16 15.81
C TRP A 149 8.96 0.09 16.54
N VAL A 150 8.16 0.92 15.88
CA VAL A 150 7.60 2.14 16.47
C VAL A 150 6.49 1.76 17.44
N GLY A 151 6.54 2.27 18.67
CA GLY A 151 5.49 2.09 19.66
C GLY A 151 4.25 2.95 19.35
N GLN A 152 3.06 2.52 19.78
CA GLN A 152 1.80 3.21 19.51
C GLN A 152 1.78 4.70 19.91
N TYR A 153 2.55 5.07 20.94
CA TYR A 153 2.63 6.42 21.51
C TYR A 153 4.02 7.02 21.37
N ASP A 154 4.79 6.58 20.37
CA ASP A 154 6.15 7.03 20.18
C ASP A 154 6.20 8.45 19.57
N THR A 155 6.58 9.42 20.39
CA THR A 155 6.61 10.84 20.01
C THR A 155 7.73 11.21 19.04
N SER A 156 8.71 10.32 18.85
CA SER A 156 9.78 10.51 17.85
C SER A 156 9.29 10.32 16.40
N VAL A 157 8.13 9.67 16.22
CA VAL A 157 7.49 9.42 14.93
C VAL A 157 6.09 10.06 14.94
N PRO A 158 5.95 11.35 14.57
CA PRO A 158 4.68 12.07 14.64
C PRO A 158 3.52 11.38 13.93
N ALA A 159 3.78 10.77 12.76
CA ALA A 159 2.79 9.99 12.00
C ALA A 159 2.11 8.89 12.83
N MET A 160 2.82 8.31 13.79
CA MET A 160 2.28 7.29 14.67
C MET A 160 1.25 7.87 15.63
N ILE A 161 1.58 8.96 16.31
CA ILE A 161 0.67 9.58 17.28
C ILE A 161 -0.48 10.30 16.58
N GLU A 162 -0.19 11.02 15.51
CA GLU A 162 -1.14 11.91 14.84
C GLU A 162 -2.11 11.14 13.95
N PHE A 163 -1.69 9.99 13.41
CA PHE A 163 -2.50 9.18 12.50
C PHE A 163 -2.65 7.74 12.97
N PHE A 164 -1.66 6.88 12.73
CA PHE A 164 -1.83 5.42 12.82
C PHE A 164 -2.30 4.91 14.19
N GLY A 165 -1.69 5.40 15.27
CA GLY A 165 -2.08 5.11 16.64
C GLY A 165 -3.43 5.75 17.00
N ALA A 166 -3.70 6.98 16.56
CA ALA A 166 -4.95 7.71 16.80
C ALA A 166 -6.18 7.04 16.16
N ILE A 167 -6.02 6.46 14.96
CA ILE A 167 -7.10 5.75 14.26
C ILE A 167 -7.18 4.26 14.63
N GLY A 168 -6.39 3.81 15.62
CA GLY A 168 -6.38 2.42 16.08
C GLY A 168 -5.86 1.43 15.05
N LYS A 169 -4.93 1.86 14.18
CA LYS A 169 -4.29 1.03 13.15
C LYS A 169 -2.86 0.62 13.49
N TRP A 170 -2.34 1.03 14.64
CA TRP A 170 -1.12 0.45 15.18
C TRP A 170 -1.30 -1.05 15.46
N TYR A 171 -0.25 -1.84 15.18
CA TYR A 171 -0.17 -3.26 15.53
C TYR A 171 1.27 -3.65 15.90
N ALA A 172 1.39 -4.73 16.69
CA ALA A 172 2.66 -5.31 17.11
C ALA A 172 3.25 -6.22 16.02
N PRO A 173 4.58 -6.42 15.99
CA PRO A 173 5.18 -7.42 15.12
C PRO A 173 4.68 -8.81 15.52
N ASN A 174 4.32 -9.63 14.53
CA ASN A 174 3.75 -10.96 14.73
C ASN A 174 4.58 -12.07 14.05
N GLY A 175 5.76 -11.74 13.56
CA GLY A 175 6.71 -12.71 12.98
C GLY A 175 6.48 -13.07 11.51
N VAL A 176 5.53 -12.43 10.81
CA VAL A 176 5.32 -12.62 9.36
C VAL A 176 5.81 -11.42 8.55
N GLY A 177 5.96 -11.60 7.24
CA GLY A 177 6.31 -10.56 6.27
C GLY A 177 5.17 -9.56 6.06
N ALA A 178 4.03 -10.08 5.63
CA ALA A 178 2.74 -9.40 5.52
C ALA A 178 1.61 -10.42 5.79
N TYR A 179 0.37 -9.95 5.87
CA TYR A 179 -0.80 -10.82 5.86
C TYR A 179 -2.08 -10.10 5.40
N ALA A 180 -2.99 -10.87 4.81
CA ALA A 180 -4.35 -10.49 4.49
C ALA A 180 -5.38 -11.26 5.32
N ASN A 181 -6.56 -10.67 5.53
CA ASN A 181 -7.67 -11.30 6.26
C ASN A 181 -8.98 -11.38 5.47
N GLY A 182 -8.92 -11.16 4.15
CA GLY A 182 -10.09 -11.06 3.29
C GLY A 182 -10.65 -9.63 3.17
N ASN A 183 -10.25 -8.69 4.02
CA ASN A 183 -10.76 -7.31 4.02
C ASN A 183 -9.68 -6.23 4.16
N LEU A 184 -8.43 -6.57 4.41
CA LEU A 184 -7.30 -5.63 4.46
C LEU A 184 -5.99 -6.37 4.18
N VAL A 185 -4.91 -5.62 4.03
CA VAL A 185 -3.53 -6.12 4.05
C VAL A 185 -2.74 -5.35 5.10
N HIS A 186 -1.97 -6.06 5.92
CA HIS A 186 -0.94 -5.47 6.78
C HIS A 186 0.43 -5.94 6.32
N PHE A 187 1.31 -5.01 5.97
CA PHE A 187 2.73 -5.27 5.77
C PHE A 187 3.44 -5.15 7.10
N VAL A 188 4.08 -6.20 7.60
CA VAL A 188 4.66 -6.22 8.94
C VAL A 188 6.15 -5.89 8.88
N VAL A 189 6.98 -6.84 8.43
CA VAL A 189 8.42 -6.61 8.23
C VAL A 189 8.80 -6.37 6.78
N ASP A 190 7.90 -6.66 5.84
CA ASP A 190 8.05 -6.33 4.43
C ASP A 190 7.60 -4.90 4.17
N ALA A 191 8.20 -4.21 3.21
CA ALA A 191 7.92 -2.80 2.92
C ALA A 191 7.24 -2.69 1.57
N VAL A 192 5.99 -2.21 1.56
CA VAL A 192 5.13 -2.25 0.35
C VAL A 192 5.74 -1.49 -0.84
N VAL A 193 6.42 -0.38 -0.60
CA VAL A 193 7.09 0.44 -1.63
C VAL A 193 8.47 -0.13 -1.97
N SER A 194 8.48 -1.32 -2.55
CA SER A 194 9.66 -1.99 -3.11
C SER A 194 9.26 -3.07 -4.11
N ASP A 195 10.21 -3.58 -4.92
CA ASP A 195 9.98 -4.72 -5.81
C ASP A 195 9.48 -5.94 -5.04
N TYR A 196 10.15 -6.29 -3.94
CA TYR A 196 9.72 -7.41 -3.11
C TYR A 196 8.36 -7.16 -2.45
N GLY A 197 8.15 -5.97 -1.90
CA GLY A 197 6.87 -5.58 -1.30
C GLY A 197 5.72 -5.56 -2.29
N SER A 198 5.96 -5.17 -3.54
CA SER A 198 4.95 -5.20 -4.61
C SER A 198 4.63 -6.62 -5.04
N SER A 199 5.61 -7.54 -5.05
CA SER A 199 5.35 -8.97 -5.23
C SER A 199 4.49 -9.51 -4.08
N VAL A 200 4.84 -9.21 -2.84
CA VAL A 200 4.05 -9.56 -1.65
C VAL A 200 2.65 -8.93 -1.72
N LEU A 201 2.50 -7.71 -2.23
CA LEU A 201 1.19 -7.09 -2.44
C LEU A 201 0.31 -7.96 -3.35
N THR A 202 0.84 -8.48 -4.46
CA THR A 202 0.06 -9.36 -5.35
C THR A 202 -0.33 -10.68 -4.68
N HIS A 203 0.52 -11.20 -3.79
CA HIS A 203 0.23 -12.37 -2.95
C HIS A 203 -0.93 -12.09 -2.00
N GLU A 204 -0.83 -11.03 -1.19
CA GLU A 204 -1.85 -10.67 -0.20
C GLU A 204 -3.18 -10.27 -0.86
N MET A 205 -3.11 -9.64 -2.02
CA MET A 205 -4.28 -9.33 -2.81
C MET A 205 -4.92 -10.57 -3.43
N THR A 206 -4.14 -11.62 -3.73
CA THR A 206 -4.70 -12.92 -4.11
C THR A 206 -5.54 -13.50 -2.98
N HIS A 207 -5.05 -13.50 -1.74
CA HIS A 207 -5.85 -13.94 -0.60
C HIS A 207 -7.14 -13.14 -0.42
N ASN A 208 -7.09 -11.84 -0.69
CA ASN A 208 -8.26 -10.99 -0.62
C ASN A 208 -9.23 -11.24 -1.79
N PHE A 209 -8.74 -11.50 -3.01
CA PHE A 209 -9.57 -11.43 -4.23
C PHE A 209 -9.85 -12.78 -4.88
N ASP A 210 -9.15 -13.86 -4.54
CA ASP A 210 -9.30 -15.15 -5.20
C ASP A 210 -10.75 -15.66 -5.23
N GLY A 211 -11.42 -15.75 -4.10
CA GLY A 211 -12.76 -16.33 -4.02
C GLY A 211 -13.87 -15.46 -4.59
N ARG A 212 -13.62 -14.16 -4.80
CA ARG A 212 -14.67 -13.18 -5.17
C ARG A 212 -14.44 -12.46 -6.49
N ILE A 213 -13.20 -12.44 -7.00
CA ILE A 213 -12.78 -11.74 -8.21
C ILE A 213 -11.85 -12.63 -9.06
N TYR A 214 -10.67 -13.02 -8.59
CA TYR A 214 -9.67 -13.67 -9.48
C TYR A 214 -10.09 -15.07 -9.96
N LEU A 215 -10.93 -15.77 -9.19
CA LEU A 215 -11.58 -17.02 -9.61
C LEU A 215 -13.05 -16.77 -10.01
N ASN A 216 -13.36 -15.58 -10.54
CA ASN A 216 -14.67 -15.16 -11.04
C ASN A 216 -15.85 -15.36 -10.06
N GLY A 217 -15.58 -15.36 -8.75
CA GLY A 217 -16.61 -15.49 -7.72
C GLY A 217 -17.02 -16.92 -7.38
N TYR A 218 -16.37 -17.94 -7.96
CA TYR A 218 -16.70 -19.34 -7.70
C TYR A 218 -16.03 -19.92 -6.43
N GLY A 219 -15.20 -19.13 -5.76
CA GLY A 219 -14.43 -19.61 -4.62
C GLY A 219 -13.23 -20.46 -5.02
N ARG A 220 -12.49 -20.91 -4.01
CA ARG A 220 -11.35 -21.83 -4.17
C ARG A 220 -11.86 -23.25 -4.40
N ARG A 221 -11.08 -24.06 -5.13
CA ARG A 221 -11.33 -25.51 -5.25
C ARG A 221 -11.35 -26.15 -3.87
N THR A 222 -12.35 -27.00 -3.60
CA THR A 222 -12.44 -27.77 -2.34
C THR A 222 -11.16 -28.56 -2.08
N GLY A 223 -10.64 -28.45 -0.85
CA GLY A 223 -9.42 -29.11 -0.41
C GLY A 223 -8.12 -28.39 -0.78
N GLN A 224 -8.17 -27.23 -1.43
CA GLN A 224 -7.00 -26.38 -1.68
C GLN A 224 -6.94 -25.22 -0.70
N GLY A 225 -5.75 -24.97 -0.14
CA GLY A 225 -5.48 -23.83 0.75
C GLY A 225 -5.33 -22.52 -0.03
N ALA A 226 -5.39 -21.39 0.68
CA ALA A 226 -5.24 -20.06 0.08
C ALA A 226 -3.84 -19.85 -0.53
N GLU A 227 -2.79 -20.35 0.13
CA GLU A 227 -1.40 -20.26 -0.32
C GLU A 227 -1.14 -20.90 -1.69
N ASN A 228 -1.87 -21.98 -2.01
CA ASN A 228 -1.72 -22.64 -3.32
C ASN A 228 -2.09 -21.72 -4.49
N PHE A 229 -2.94 -20.72 -4.24
CA PHE A 229 -3.30 -19.71 -5.24
C PHE A 229 -2.39 -18.49 -5.19
N ALA A 230 -1.98 -18.07 -3.99
CA ALA A 230 -1.10 -16.91 -3.82
C ALA A 230 0.33 -17.24 -4.26
N ASP A 231 1.09 -17.98 -3.45
CA ASP A 231 2.49 -18.35 -3.73
C ASP A 231 2.63 -19.30 -4.94
N GLY A 232 1.66 -20.20 -5.12
CA GLY A 232 1.71 -21.26 -6.14
C GLY A 232 1.24 -20.86 -7.54
N LEU A 233 0.61 -19.69 -7.74
CA LEU A 233 -0.05 -19.36 -9.01
C LEU A 233 -0.08 -17.87 -9.37
N LEU A 234 -0.62 -17.01 -8.51
CA LEU A 234 -1.04 -15.65 -8.87
C LEU A 234 -0.15 -14.54 -8.30
N GLN A 235 0.80 -14.87 -7.41
CA GLN A 235 1.84 -13.93 -7.01
C GLN A 235 2.77 -13.63 -8.19
N SER A 236 3.02 -12.35 -8.41
CA SER A 236 4.01 -11.91 -9.39
C SER A 236 5.43 -12.15 -8.87
N PRO A 237 6.37 -12.64 -9.69
CA PRO A 237 7.76 -12.82 -9.27
C PRO A 237 8.39 -11.46 -8.91
N SER A 238 9.12 -11.41 -7.79
CA SER A 238 9.75 -10.17 -7.28
C SER A 238 10.90 -9.64 -8.14
N ASN A 239 11.45 -10.44 -9.05
CA ASN A 239 12.50 -10.02 -9.95
C ASN A 239 12.56 -10.90 -11.22
N LYS A 240 13.25 -10.40 -12.25
CA LYS A 240 13.38 -11.06 -13.57
C LYS A 240 14.15 -12.38 -13.56
N ASN A 241 14.92 -12.64 -12.51
CA ASN A 241 15.74 -13.85 -12.36
C ASN A 241 15.09 -14.86 -11.40
N ALA A 242 13.82 -14.63 -10.99
CA ALA A 242 13.11 -15.57 -10.15
C ALA A 242 13.12 -16.95 -10.80
N THR A 243 13.52 -17.96 -10.02
CA THR A 243 13.60 -19.35 -10.49
C THR A 243 12.25 -20.07 -10.49
N ASN A 244 11.24 -19.42 -9.93
CA ASN A 244 9.89 -19.96 -9.77
C ASN A 244 9.07 -19.56 -11.01
N TYR A 245 8.22 -20.48 -11.50
CA TYR A 245 7.29 -20.14 -12.57
C TYR A 245 6.17 -19.24 -12.02
N GLY A 246 6.02 -18.04 -12.58
CA GLY A 246 5.00 -17.09 -12.16
C GLY A 246 4.60 -16.14 -13.29
N LEU A 247 3.38 -15.61 -13.21
CA LEU A 247 2.89 -14.59 -14.13
C LEU A 247 3.36 -13.23 -13.64
N ASN A 248 4.14 -12.52 -14.45
CA ASN A 248 4.45 -11.12 -14.15
C ASN A 248 3.23 -10.25 -14.49
N LEU A 249 2.46 -9.87 -13.48
CA LEU A 249 1.25 -9.07 -13.62
C LEU A 249 1.44 -7.60 -13.21
N ILE A 250 2.62 -7.23 -12.70
CA ILE A 250 2.85 -5.95 -12.03
C ILE A 250 4.09 -5.20 -12.52
N PHE A 251 5.20 -5.89 -12.86
CA PHE A 251 6.46 -5.21 -13.14
C PHE A 251 6.70 -4.97 -14.63
N ASN A 252 7.28 -3.82 -14.95
CA ASN A 252 8.01 -3.62 -16.18
C ASN A 252 9.52 -3.72 -15.91
N TRP A 253 10.20 -4.70 -16.50
CA TRP A 253 11.60 -4.98 -16.19
C TRP A 253 12.64 -4.24 -17.04
N ASP A 254 12.25 -3.15 -17.71
CA ASP A 254 13.20 -2.32 -18.45
C ASP A 254 14.36 -1.81 -17.56
N LYS A 255 15.53 -1.58 -18.15
CA LYS A 255 16.76 -1.15 -17.46
C LYS A 255 16.66 0.23 -16.82
N ASN A 256 15.70 1.05 -17.26
CA ASN A 256 15.52 2.44 -16.84
C ASN A 256 14.35 2.66 -15.87
N SER A 257 13.68 1.60 -15.42
CA SER A 257 12.66 1.73 -14.36
C SER A 257 13.33 2.17 -13.06
N LEU A 258 12.83 3.21 -12.41
CA LEU A 258 13.15 3.50 -11.01
C LEU A 258 12.82 2.24 -10.19
N ARG A 259 13.78 1.65 -9.48
CA ARG A 259 13.55 0.49 -8.60
C ARG A 259 14.15 0.73 -7.25
#